data_AF-A0A0M7B640-F1
#
_entry.id   AF-A0A0M7B640-F1
#
_cell.length_a   1.000
_cell.length_b   1.000
_cell.length_c   1.000
_cell.angle_alpha   90.00
_cell.angle_beta   90.00
_cell.angle_gamma   90.00
#
_symmetry.space_group_name_H-M   'P 1'
#
loop_
_entity.id
_entity.type
_entity.pdbx_description
1 polymer ?
#
loop_
_entity_poly.entity_id
_entity_poly.type
_entity_poly.pdbx_seq_one_letter_code
_entity_poly.pdbx_strand_id
1 'polypeptide(L)'
;MPGLYKKAPGAAAMLCFIGHTLMENRNGLVVQSDLTHADGHGERKAALEMINRHSPSSIRRLTLGADKGYDSADFVAALRRMVVTPHVAQKARHSAIDGRTTQHPGYALSQRRRKKIEEPFGWAKTVGGMTQTLHRGIDRVRAQFTMTMAACNLARLPKLLAA
;
A
#
# COMPACT_ATOMS: atom_id res chain seq x y z
N MET A 1 -19.55 -3.62 -9.52
CA MET A 1 -19.83 -2.17 -9.64
C MET A 1 -18.92 -1.44 -8.66
N PRO A 2 -18.37 -0.25 -8.99
CA PRO A 2 -17.53 0.51 -8.07
C PRO A 2 -18.25 0.78 -6.74
N GLY A 3 -17.48 0.92 -5.65
CA GLY A 3 -18.02 1.15 -4.31
C GLY A 3 -18.19 2.63 -4.02
N LEU A 4 -19.04 2.97 -3.05
CA LEU A 4 -19.27 4.35 -2.62
C LEU A 4 -18.21 4.75 -1.58
N TYR A 5 -17.50 5.84 -1.82
CA TYR A 5 -16.42 6.30 -0.93
C TYR A 5 -16.52 7.79 -0.63
N LYS A 6 -16.28 8.16 0.63
CA LYS A 6 -16.14 9.55 1.07
C LYS A 6 -14.68 9.81 1.44
N LYS A 7 -14.05 10.78 0.76
CA LYS A 7 -12.64 11.12 0.99
C LYS A 7 -12.39 11.77 2.35
N ALA A 8 -13.36 12.52 2.87
CA ALA A 8 -13.27 13.23 4.13
C ALA A 8 -14.67 13.36 4.77
N PRO A 9 -14.77 13.59 6.09
CA PRO A 9 -16.02 13.96 6.73
C PRO A 9 -16.66 15.16 6.01
N GLY A 10 -17.94 15.07 5.66
CA GLY A 10 -18.67 16.12 4.94
C GLY A 10 -18.45 16.16 3.42
N ALA A 11 -17.53 15.36 2.86
CA ALA A 11 -17.35 15.29 1.41
C ALA A 11 -18.46 14.47 0.73
N ALA A 12 -18.79 14.83 -0.52
CA ALA A 12 -19.68 14.06 -1.36
C ALA A 12 -19.13 12.64 -1.55
N ALA A 13 -20.03 11.65 -1.54
CA ALA A 13 -19.66 10.29 -1.81
C ALA A 13 -19.53 10.07 -3.32
N MET A 14 -18.47 9.38 -3.74
CA MET A 14 -18.20 9.10 -5.15
C MET A 14 -18.04 7.61 -5.37
N LEU A 15 -18.36 7.15 -6.58
CA LEU A 15 -18.05 5.80 -7.01
C LEU A 15 -16.56 5.69 -7.28
N CYS A 16 -15.86 4.79 -6.58
CA CYS A 16 -14.46 4.54 -6.83
C CYS A 16 -14.07 3.08 -6.63
N PHE A 17 -12.88 2.77 -7.14
CA PHE A 17 -12.10 1.61 -6.77
C PHE A 17 -10.96 2.05 -5.86
N ILE A 18 -10.48 1.14 -5.01
CA ILE A 18 -9.32 1.38 -4.15
C ILE A 18 -8.13 0.63 -4.75
N GLY A 19 -7.09 1.39 -5.10
CA GLY A 19 -5.81 0.84 -5.56
C GLY A 19 -4.89 0.59 -4.38
N HIS A 20 -4.29 -0.60 -4.36
CA HIS A 20 -3.36 -1.06 -3.33
C HIS A 20 -2.00 -1.33 -3.96
N THR A 21 -0.92 -0.93 -3.30
CA THR A 21 0.44 -1.19 -3.78
C THR A 21 1.33 -1.68 -2.65
N LEU A 22 2.20 -2.64 -2.96
CA LEU A 22 3.37 -2.95 -2.14
C LEU A 22 4.61 -2.43 -2.85
N MET A 23 5.50 -1.81 -2.07
CA MET A 23 6.72 -1.21 -2.57
C MET A 23 7.93 -1.74 -1.80
N GLU A 24 9.00 -2.03 -2.53
CA GLU A 24 10.31 -2.33 -1.96
C GLU A 24 10.96 -1.05 -1.43
N ASN A 25 11.43 -1.07 -0.18
CA ASN A 25 11.82 0.15 0.56
C ASN A 25 13.16 0.76 0.13
N ARG A 26 14.08 -0.02 -0.44
CA ARG A 26 15.43 0.44 -0.84
C ARG A 26 15.33 1.38 -2.03
N ASN A 27 14.71 0.91 -3.11
CA ASN A 27 14.65 1.62 -4.39
C ASN A 27 13.31 2.29 -4.64
N GLY A 28 12.28 1.95 -3.87
CA GLY A 28 10.93 2.51 -4.04
C GLY A 28 10.18 1.90 -5.22
N LEU A 29 10.53 0.69 -5.64
CA LEU A 29 9.88 -0.01 -6.75
C LEU A 29 8.58 -0.67 -6.28
N VAL A 30 7.52 -0.52 -7.07
CA VAL A 30 6.25 -1.23 -6.83
C VAL A 30 6.45 -2.72 -7.16
N VAL A 31 6.29 -3.60 -6.18
CA VAL A 31 6.48 -5.05 -6.33
C VAL A 31 5.17 -5.81 -6.46
N GLN A 32 4.07 -5.22 -5.98
CA GLN A 32 2.72 -5.71 -6.23
C GLN A 32 1.74 -4.55 -6.33
N SER A 33 0.67 -4.79 -7.08
CA SER A 33 -0.47 -3.87 -7.20
C SER A 33 -1.75 -4.69 -7.22
N ASP A 34 -2.81 -4.15 -6.64
CA ASP A 34 -4.15 -4.71 -6.74
C ASP A 34 -5.21 -3.61 -6.72
N LEU A 35 -6.43 -3.97 -7.05
CA LEU A 35 -7.58 -3.09 -7.07
C LEU A 35 -8.78 -3.81 -6.45
N THR A 36 -9.43 -3.15 -5.48
CA THR A 36 -10.64 -3.63 -4.83
C THR A 36 -11.80 -2.65 -4.98
N HIS A 37 -13.01 -3.09 -4.65
CA HIS A 37 -14.14 -2.20 -4.43
C HIS A 37 -13.92 -1.36 -3.16
N ALA A 38 -14.57 -0.19 -3.10
CA ALA A 38 -14.60 0.62 -1.89
C ALA A 38 -15.72 0.16 -0.96
N ASP A 39 -15.36 -0.65 0.05
CA ASP A 39 -16.28 -1.22 1.07
C ASP A 39 -15.92 -0.78 2.51
N GLY A 40 -14.95 0.12 2.65
CA GLY A 40 -14.50 0.68 3.94
C GLY A 40 -13.65 -0.24 4.81
N HIS A 41 -13.48 -1.51 4.45
CA HIS A 41 -12.72 -2.51 5.23
C HIS A 41 -11.65 -3.25 4.41
N GLY A 42 -11.61 -3.02 3.09
CA GLY A 42 -10.75 -3.74 2.16
C GLY A 42 -9.25 -3.47 2.24
N GLU A 43 -8.79 -2.28 2.68
CA GLU A 43 -7.37 -1.90 2.63
C GLU A 43 -6.46 -2.84 3.43
N ARG A 44 -6.82 -3.14 4.67
CA ARG A 44 -6.03 -4.03 5.54
C ARG A 44 -6.06 -5.47 5.04
N LYS A 45 -7.23 -5.92 4.56
CA LYS A 45 -7.39 -7.27 3.99
C LYS A 45 -6.55 -7.43 2.72
N ALA A 46 -6.65 -6.47 1.80
CA ALA A 46 -5.86 -6.44 0.57
C ALA A 46 -4.36 -6.44 0.88
N ALA A 47 -3.91 -5.65 1.87
CA ALA A 47 -2.51 -5.66 2.29
C ALA A 47 -2.05 -7.05 2.76
N LEU A 48 -2.83 -7.75 3.59
CA LEU A 48 -2.50 -9.12 4.04
C LEU A 48 -2.45 -10.11 2.87
N GLU A 49 -3.43 -10.05 1.96
CA GLU A 49 -3.50 -10.91 0.78
C GLU A 49 -2.33 -10.67 -0.18
N MET A 50 -1.95 -9.40 -0.39
CA MET A 50 -0.79 -9.03 -1.20
C MET A 50 0.50 -9.54 -0.56
N ILE A 51 0.70 -9.37 0.74
CA ILE A 51 1.88 -9.89 1.43
C ILE A 51 1.97 -11.41 1.30
N ASN A 52 0.84 -12.11 1.50
CA ASN A 52 0.80 -13.57 1.37
C ASN A 52 1.15 -14.04 -0.05
N ARG A 53 0.65 -13.36 -1.09
CA ARG A 53 1.03 -13.65 -2.49
C ARG A 53 2.49 -13.31 -2.79
N HIS A 54 3.03 -12.26 -2.18
CA HIS A 54 4.40 -11.82 -2.44
C HIS A 54 5.44 -12.77 -1.83
N SER A 55 5.14 -13.34 -0.66
CA SER A 55 6.06 -14.23 0.04
C SER A 55 5.30 -15.38 0.71
N PRO A 56 4.75 -16.32 -0.09
CA PRO A 56 3.98 -17.43 0.45
C PRO A 56 4.87 -18.29 1.34
N SER A 57 4.44 -18.52 2.58
CA SER A 57 5.14 -19.37 3.57
C SER A 57 6.61 -19.01 3.80
N SER A 58 7.00 -17.75 3.57
CA SER A 58 8.39 -17.34 3.62
C SER A 58 8.92 -17.25 5.05
N ILE A 59 10.07 -17.88 5.29
CA ILE A 59 10.85 -17.77 6.53
C ILE A 59 11.69 -16.48 6.60
N ARG A 60 11.70 -15.68 5.53
CA ARG A 60 12.46 -14.44 5.48
C ARG A 60 11.82 -13.40 6.39
N ARG A 61 12.62 -12.76 7.23
CA ARG A 61 12.17 -11.62 8.06
C ARG A 61 11.78 -10.45 7.15
N LEU A 62 10.48 -10.28 6.94
CA LEU A 62 9.91 -9.15 6.23
C LEU A 62 9.50 -8.06 7.20
N THR A 63 9.54 -6.81 6.74
CA THR A 63 9.03 -5.66 7.47
C THR A 63 8.02 -4.94 6.59
N LEU A 64 6.87 -4.57 7.13
CA LEU A 64 5.85 -3.83 6.38
C LEU A 64 5.74 -2.40 6.91
N GLY A 65 6.09 -1.43 6.07
CA GLY A 65 5.79 -0.02 6.31
C GLY A 65 4.34 0.29 5.97
N ALA A 66 3.56 0.86 6.88
CA ALA A 66 2.17 1.28 6.60
C ALA A 66 1.75 2.55 7.35
N ASP A 67 0.71 3.20 6.84
CA ASP A 67 0.16 4.42 7.43
C ASP A 67 -0.51 4.20 8.77
N LYS A 68 -0.76 5.30 9.50
CA LYS A 68 -1.43 5.27 10.81
C LYS A 68 -2.82 4.61 10.77
N GLY A 69 -3.49 4.67 9.62
CA GLY A 69 -4.76 3.97 9.40
C GLY A 69 -4.69 2.45 9.56
N TYR A 70 -3.50 1.86 9.44
CA TYR A 70 -3.26 0.43 9.59
C TYR A 70 -2.97 0.01 11.04
N ASP A 71 -2.81 0.95 11.97
CA ASP A 71 -2.53 0.66 13.38
C ASP A 71 -3.79 0.15 14.09
N SER A 72 -4.15 -1.12 13.83
CA SER A 72 -5.22 -1.85 14.52
C SER A 72 -4.67 -3.14 15.11
N ALA A 73 -5.21 -3.55 16.26
CA ALA A 73 -4.78 -4.75 16.96
C ALA A 73 -4.83 -5.99 16.05
N ASP A 74 -5.94 -6.19 15.33
CA ASP A 74 -6.11 -7.36 14.45
C ASP A 74 -5.11 -7.39 13.29
N PHE A 75 -4.85 -6.24 12.66
CA PHE A 75 -3.91 -6.17 11.55
C PHE A 75 -2.47 -6.39 12.02
N VAL A 76 -2.08 -5.77 13.13
CA VAL A 76 -0.76 -5.97 13.74
C VAL A 76 -0.58 -7.43 14.18
N ALA A 77 -1.60 -8.04 14.77
CA ALA A 77 -1.58 -9.45 15.15
C ALA A 77 -1.48 -10.38 13.93
N ALA A 78 -2.19 -10.08 12.83
CA ALA A 78 -2.11 -10.83 11.59
C ALA A 78 -0.70 -10.78 10.99
N LEU A 79 -0.08 -9.60 10.90
CA LEU A 79 1.29 -9.47 10.41
C LEU A 79 2.29 -10.28 11.24
N ARG A 80 2.16 -10.23 12.57
CA ARG A 80 3.02 -11.01 13.48
C ARG A 80 2.86 -12.51 13.29
N ARG A 81 1.64 -13.00 13.08
CA ARG A 81 1.38 -14.42 12.75
C ARG A 81 1.99 -14.83 11.41
N MET A 82 2.07 -13.90 10.46
CA MET A 82 2.74 -14.09 9.17
C MET A 82 4.27 -13.89 9.26
N VAL A 83 4.85 -13.72 10.45
CA VAL A 83 6.29 -13.46 10.66
C VAL A 83 6.76 -12.15 9.96
N VAL A 84 5.84 -11.19 9.82
CA VAL A 84 6.13 -9.86 9.27
C VAL A 84 6.19 -8.85 10.41
N THR A 85 7.32 -8.14 10.52
CA THR A 85 7.48 -7.07 11.51
C THR A 85 6.68 -5.83 11.08
N PRO A 86 5.71 -5.37 11.88
CA PRO A 86 4.79 -4.30 11.49
C PRO A 86 5.43 -2.93 11.71
N HIS A 87 6.08 -2.34 10.70
CA HIS A 87 6.54 -0.94 10.75
C HIS A 87 5.39 0.04 10.42
N VAL A 88 4.29 -0.07 11.16
CA VAL A 88 3.12 0.79 10.99
C VAL A 88 3.29 2.06 11.81
N ALA A 89 2.88 3.22 11.28
CA ALA A 89 2.92 4.46 12.02
C ALA A 89 2.01 4.43 13.26
N GLN A 90 2.58 4.68 14.44
CA GLN A 90 1.85 4.68 15.71
C GLN A 90 0.74 5.74 15.79
N LYS A 91 -0.40 5.34 16.34
CA LYS A 91 -1.42 6.25 16.89
C LYS A 91 -0.94 6.85 18.21
N ALA A 92 -1.42 8.06 18.50
CA ALA A 92 -1.09 8.76 19.75
C ALA A 92 -1.75 8.12 20.99
N ARG A 93 -2.89 7.45 20.80
CA ARG A 93 -3.63 6.74 21.86
C ARG A 93 -4.04 5.37 21.34
N HIS A 94 -4.01 4.36 22.21
CA HIS A 94 -4.42 2.98 21.92
C HIS A 94 -3.73 2.37 20.67
N SER A 95 -2.43 2.65 20.50
CA SER A 95 -1.61 2.04 19.44
C SER A 95 -1.44 0.54 19.67
N ALA A 96 -1.57 -0.26 18.61
CA ALA A 96 -1.26 -1.69 18.64
C ALA A 96 0.24 -1.97 18.41
N ILE A 97 0.97 -0.98 17.90
CA ILE A 97 2.44 -1.03 17.78
C ILE A 97 3.07 -0.69 19.13
N ASP A 98 3.93 -1.59 19.61
CA ASP A 98 4.61 -1.56 20.91
C ASP A 98 6.12 -1.28 20.77
N GLY A 99 6.80 -1.13 21.92
CA GLY A 99 8.24 -0.83 22.00
C GLY A 99 9.14 -1.84 21.28
N ARG A 100 8.71 -3.12 21.19
CA ARG A 100 9.46 -4.15 20.45
C ARG A 100 9.63 -3.79 18.98
N THR A 101 8.68 -3.09 18.36
CA THR A 101 8.84 -2.61 16.98
C THR A 101 9.60 -1.29 16.94
N THR A 102 9.26 -0.32 17.78
CA THR A 102 9.77 1.05 17.65
C THR A 102 11.20 1.24 18.14
N GLN A 103 11.70 0.36 19.01
CA GLN A 103 13.07 0.42 19.53
C GLN A 103 14.16 0.17 18.47
N HIS A 104 13.81 -0.46 17.34
CA HIS A 104 14.80 -0.82 16.33
C HIS A 104 15.03 0.33 15.34
N PRO A 105 16.29 0.65 14.98
CA PRO A 105 16.59 1.71 13.98
C PRO A 105 15.89 1.51 12.64
N GLY A 106 15.64 0.25 12.26
CA GLY A 106 14.90 -0.11 11.05
C GLY A 106 13.48 0.46 11.01
N TYR A 107 12.81 0.64 12.15
CA TYR A 107 11.50 1.27 12.23
C TYR A 107 11.57 2.73 11.76
N ALA A 108 12.49 3.52 12.31
CA ALA A 108 12.66 4.93 11.92
C ALA A 108 12.99 5.09 10.43
N LEU A 109 13.84 4.21 9.88
CA LEU A 109 14.14 4.20 8.44
C LEU A 109 12.92 3.86 7.59
N SER A 110 12.16 2.83 8.00
CA SER A 110 10.93 2.42 7.32
C SER A 110 9.89 3.53 7.32
N GLN A 111 9.75 4.29 8.41
CA GLN A 111 8.82 5.43 8.47
C GLN A 111 9.17 6.53 7.47
N ARG A 112 10.47 6.78 7.23
CA ARG A 112 10.94 7.74 6.22
C ARG A 112 10.69 7.22 4.80
N ARG A 113 11.05 5.97 4.53
CA ARG A 113 10.85 5.32 3.20
C ARG A 113 9.38 5.14 2.86
N ARG A 114 8.54 4.91 3.88
CA ARG A 114 7.07 5.01 3.95
C ARG A 114 6.48 5.86 2.83
N LYS A 115 6.87 7.14 2.89
CA LYS A 115 6.31 8.23 2.10
C LYS A 115 6.58 8.11 0.60
N LYS A 116 7.57 7.34 0.16
CA LYS A 116 7.87 7.12 -1.27
C LYS A 116 6.75 6.37 -1.99
N ILE A 117 5.88 5.66 -1.27
CA ILE A 117 4.69 4.99 -1.85
C ILE A 117 3.76 5.99 -2.55
N GLU A 118 3.79 7.27 -2.16
CA GLU A 118 2.97 8.33 -2.78
C GLU A 118 3.48 8.71 -4.18
N GLU A 119 4.76 8.49 -4.48
CA GLU A 119 5.34 8.82 -5.80
C GLU A 119 4.66 8.04 -6.94
N PRO A 120 4.52 6.70 -6.90
CA PRO A 120 3.82 5.97 -7.95
C PRO A 120 2.33 6.30 -8.03
N PHE A 121 1.66 6.58 -6.90
CA PHE A 121 0.26 7.05 -6.92
C PHE A 121 0.12 8.44 -7.55
N GLY A 122 1.06 9.35 -7.28
CA GLY A 122 1.13 10.66 -7.91
C GLY A 122 1.33 10.54 -9.42
N TRP A 123 2.34 9.76 -9.84
CA TRP A 123 2.63 9.51 -11.25
C TRP A 123 1.46 8.87 -11.99
N ALA A 124 0.78 7.91 -11.36
CA ALA A 124 -0.39 7.27 -11.96
C ALA A 124 -1.53 8.25 -12.22
N LYS A 125 -1.74 9.22 -11.33
CA LYS A 125 -2.78 10.26 -11.48
C LYS A 125 -2.42 11.28 -12.56
N THR A 126 -1.17 11.73 -12.59
CA THR A 126 -0.73 12.83 -13.46
C THR A 126 -0.32 12.37 -14.86
N VAL A 127 0.33 11.21 -14.97
CA VAL A 127 0.85 10.68 -16.24
C VAL A 127 0.11 9.40 -16.65
N GLY A 128 -0.17 8.52 -15.68
CA GLY A 128 -0.74 7.19 -15.94
C GLY A 128 -2.25 7.14 -16.17
N GLY A 129 -2.94 8.29 -16.25
CA GLY A 129 -4.38 8.37 -16.55
C GLY A 129 -5.32 7.80 -15.48
N MET A 130 -4.86 7.62 -14.23
CA MET A 130 -5.64 6.98 -13.15
C MET A 130 -6.50 7.95 -12.33
N THR A 131 -6.60 9.21 -12.74
CA THR A 131 -7.46 10.19 -12.06
C THR A 131 -8.94 9.87 -12.28
N GLN A 132 -9.32 9.45 -13.48
CA GLN A 132 -10.65 8.95 -13.82
C GLN A 132 -10.50 7.81 -14.82
N THR A 133 -10.99 6.62 -14.46
CA THR A 133 -10.92 5.46 -15.36
C THR A 133 -12.04 5.50 -16.40
N LEU A 134 -11.70 5.18 -17.64
CA LEU A 134 -12.65 5.02 -18.75
C LEU A 134 -13.19 3.58 -18.85
N HIS A 135 -12.61 2.65 -18.08
CA HIS A 135 -13.00 1.26 -18.11
C HIS A 135 -14.14 0.96 -17.14
N ARG A 136 -15.04 0.07 -17.55
CA ARG A 136 -16.10 -0.49 -16.70
C ARG A 136 -15.72 -1.90 -16.28
N GLY A 137 -15.92 -2.21 -15.00
CA GLY A 137 -15.64 -3.52 -14.41
C GLY A 137 -14.26 -3.59 -13.74
N ILE A 138 -14.22 -4.27 -12.59
CA ILE A 138 -13.04 -4.30 -11.72
C ILE A 138 -11.81 -4.90 -12.41
N ASP A 139 -11.98 -5.94 -13.21
CA ASP A 139 -10.84 -6.64 -13.83
C ASP A 139 -10.14 -5.79 -14.87
N ARG A 140 -10.88 -5.00 -15.66
CA ARG A 140 -10.31 -4.07 -16.64
C ARG A 140 -9.57 -2.93 -15.97
N VAL A 141 -10.15 -2.36 -14.91
CA VAL A 141 -9.50 -1.28 -14.14
C VAL A 141 -8.29 -1.84 -13.39
N ARG A 142 -8.35 -3.06 -12.86
CA ARG A 142 -7.21 -3.74 -12.21
C ARG A 142 -6.07 -3.94 -13.19
N ALA A 143 -6.35 -4.45 -14.39
CA ALA A 143 -5.34 -4.62 -15.42
C ALA A 143 -4.68 -3.29 -15.80
N GLN A 144 -5.48 -2.24 -16.00
CA GLN A 144 -4.99 -0.89 -16.27
C GLN A 144 -4.09 -0.39 -15.12
N PHE A 145 -4.53 -0.55 -13.86
CA PHE A 145 -3.79 -0.13 -12.67
C PHE A 145 -2.44 -0.84 -12.55
N THR A 146 -2.42 -2.17 -12.74
CA THR A 146 -1.17 -2.95 -12.71
C THR A 146 -0.21 -2.52 -13.82
N MET A 147 -0.69 -2.32 -15.04
CA MET A 147 0.14 -1.82 -16.14
C MET A 147 0.71 -0.43 -15.83
N THR A 148 -0.09 0.47 -15.26
CA THR A 148 0.37 1.81 -14.87
C THR A 148 1.44 1.76 -13.78
N MET A 149 1.31 0.89 -12.78
CA MET A 149 2.35 0.70 -11.75
C MET A 149 3.66 0.15 -12.36
N ALA A 150 3.56 -0.81 -13.28
CA ALA A 150 4.72 -1.33 -13.99
C ALA A 150 5.40 -0.24 -14.84
N ALA A 151 4.62 0.54 -15.59
CA ALA A 151 5.14 1.67 -16.38
C ALA A 151 5.81 2.73 -15.49
N CYS A 152 5.25 3.01 -14.31
CA CYS A 152 5.86 3.93 -13.35
C CYS A 152 7.25 3.44 -12.90
N ASN A 153 7.40 2.15 -12.62
CA ASN A 153 8.71 1.57 -12.30
C ASN A 153 9.69 1.76 -13.47
N LEU A 154 9.29 1.41 -14.70
CA LEU A 154 10.14 1.55 -15.89
C LEU A 154 10.59 3.00 -16.11
N ALA A 155 9.68 3.97 -15.96
CA ALA A 155 10.00 5.39 -16.08
C ALA A 155 11.03 5.89 -15.04
N ARG A 156 11.16 5.18 -13.92
CA ARG A 156 12.11 5.51 -12.85
C ARG A 156 13.46 4.81 -12.98
N LEU A 157 13.54 3.70 -13.70
CA LEU A 157 14.77 2.90 -13.84
C LEU A 157 15.98 3.73 -14.30
N PRO A 158 15.89 4.62 -15.32
CA PRO A 158 17.06 5.39 -15.74
C PRO A 158 17.68 6.23 -14.62
N LYS A 159 16.85 6.83 -13.76
CA LYS A 159 17.32 7.61 -12.62
C LYS A 159 17.93 6.74 -11.52
N LEU A 160 17.44 5.51 -11.35
CA LEU A 160 17.96 4.56 -10.36
C LEU A 160 19.28 3.93 -10.81
N LEU A 161 19.49 3.73 -12.11
CA LEU A 161 20.72 3.17 -12.67
C LEU A 161 21.86 4.19 -12.74
N ALA A 162 21.55 5.49 -12.72
CA ALA A 162 22.52 6.57 -12.71
C ALA A 162 22.98 7.00 -11.30
N ALA A 163 22.46 6.37 -10.25
CA ALA A 163 22.70 6.70 -8.85
C ALA A 163 23.62 5.67 -8.18
#